data_AF-A0A177LJ34-F1
#
_entry.id   AF-A0A177LJ34-F1
#
_cell.length_a   1.000
_cell.length_b   1.000
_cell.length_c   1.000
_cell.angle_alpha   90.00
_cell.angle_beta   90.00
_cell.angle_gamma   90.00
#
_symmetry.space_group_name_H-M   'P 1'
#
loop_
_entity.id
_entity.type
_entity.pdbx_description
1 polymer ?
#
loop_
_entity_poly.entity_id
_entity_poly.type
_entity_poly.pdbx_seq_one_letter_code
_entity_poly.pdbx_strand_id
1 'polypeptide(L)'
;MSPWAVDANGNELVGTKFFLPGKLKYPNGAWAINKTSTPNPLSEIANSYQTEKIWQALGNIFFQYQPAKWISLKTTFSTGFSTNQLGISNSAETNAGVLVNNKNSASITKSDNFNYTWDNQIDMKHTFGESHDFSLLLLQSMF
;
A
#
# COMPACT_ATOMS: atom_id res chain seq x y z
N MET A 1 -32.87 -3.24 -1.62
CA MET A 1 -32.86 -1.82 -1.18
C MET A 1 -32.19 -1.04 -2.30
N SER A 2 -32.88 -0.04 -2.83
CA SER A 2 -32.40 0.75 -3.96
C SER A 2 -31.46 1.87 -3.49
N PRO A 3 -30.41 2.22 -4.25
CA PRO A 3 -29.48 3.31 -3.90
C PRO A 3 -30.03 4.71 -4.21
N TRP A 4 -31.24 4.80 -4.77
CA TRP A 4 -31.82 6.04 -5.29
C TRP A 4 -32.70 6.75 -4.26
N ALA A 5 -32.81 8.07 -4.38
CA ALA A 5 -33.80 8.87 -3.64
C ALA A 5 -35.22 8.55 -4.14
N VAL A 6 -36.25 8.91 -3.37
CA VAL A 6 -37.66 8.72 -3.77
C VAL A 6 -38.43 10.03 -3.85
N ASP A 7 -39.39 10.09 -4.76
CA ASP A 7 -40.33 11.20 -4.91
C ASP A 7 -41.43 11.18 -3.83
N ALA A 8 -42.34 12.16 -3.86
CA ALA A 8 -43.45 12.26 -2.91
C ALA A 8 -44.46 11.09 -3.01
N ASN A 9 -44.42 10.31 -4.08
CA ASN A 9 -45.27 9.15 -4.33
C ASN A 9 -44.57 7.82 -4.01
N GLY A 10 -43.28 7.86 -3.62
CA GLY A 10 -42.47 6.68 -3.31
C GLY A 10 -41.81 6.03 -4.52
N ASN A 11 -41.82 6.66 -5.69
CA ASN A 11 -41.10 6.17 -6.87
C ASN A 11 -39.62 6.54 -6.78
N GLU A 12 -38.77 5.66 -7.29
CA GLU A 12 -37.32 5.87 -7.30
C GLU A 12 -36.92 6.92 -8.34
N LEU A 13 -36.17 7.93 -7.90
CA LEU A 13 -35.53 8.93 -8.74
C LEU A 13 -34.19 8.39 -9.23
N VAL A 14 -34.25 7.53 -10.25
CA VAL A 14 -33.07 6.93 -10.88
C VAL A 14 -32.10 8.03 -11.33
N GLY A 15 -30.87 7.98 -10.83
CA GLY A 15 -29.83 9.00 -11.08
C GLY A 15 -29.58 9.96 -9.92
N THR A 16 -30.50 10.08 -8.96
CA THR A 16 -30.28 10.87 -7.73
C THR A 16 -29.92 9.94 -6.59
N LYS A 17 -28.65 9.94 -6.17
CA LYS A 17 -28.16 9.08 -5.08
C LYS A 17 -28.69 9.58 -3.74
N PHE A 18 -29.14 8.65 -2.90
CA PHE A 18 -29.45 8.96 -1.50
C PHE A 18 -28.33 8.43 -0.61
N PHE A 19 -27.86 9.27 0.31
CA PHE A 19 -26.68 8.96 1.13
C PHE A 19 -26.92 7.78 2.09
N LEU A 20 -28.12 7.63 2.66
CA LEU A 20 -28.47 6.56 3.58
C LEU A 20 -29.69 5.76 3.07
N PRO A 21 -29.54 4.81 2.14
CA PRO A 21 -30.67 4.10 1.54
C PRO A 21 -31.52 3.32 2.56
N GLY A 22 -30.95 2.97 3.72
CA GLY A 22 -31.68 2.38 4.84
C GLY A 22 -32.48 3.36 5.70
N LYS A 23 -32.34 4.67 5.48
CA LYS A 23 -33.00 5.79 6.18
C LYS A 23 -33.65 6.76 5.17
N LEU A 24 -34.32 6.18 4.19
CA LEU A 24 -34.96 6.90 3.09
C LEU A 24 -36.04 7.85 3.60
N LYS A 25 -35.99 9.10 3.16
CA LYS A 25 -36.99 10.13 3.47
C LYS A 25 -37.75 10.54 2.22
N TYR A 26 -39.05 10.75 2.37
CA TYR A 26 -39.84 11.48 1.40
C TYR A 26 -39.43 12.96 1.37
N PRO A 27 -39.74 13.70 0.29
CA PRO A 27 -39.46 15.13 0.18
C PRO A 27 -40.07 15.98 1.31
N ASN A 28 -41.15 15.50 1.95
CA ASN A 28 -41.80 16.15 3.11
C ASN A 28 -41.09 15.88 4.45
N GLY A 29 -39.99 15.13 4.46
CA GLY A 29 -39.22 14.77 5.65
C GLY A 29 -39.72 13.55 6.41
N ALA A 30 -40.87 12.97 6.03
CA ALA A 30 -41.38 11.73 6.60
C ALA A 30 -40.51 10.54 6.19
N TRP A 31 -40.37 9.56 7.08
CA TRP A 31 -39.57 8.37 6.83
C TRP A 31 -40.32 7.41 5.89
N ALA A 32 -39.73 7.12 4.73
CA ALA A 32 -40.20 6.06 3.84
C ALA A 32 -39.71 4.69 4.33
N ILE A 33 -38.44 4.63 4.75
CA ILE A 33 -37.80 3.45 5.33
C ILE A 33 -36.84 3.92 6.42
N ASN A 34 -36.87 3.29 7.60
CA ASN A 34 -35.92 3.57 8.69
C ASN A 34 -35.45 2.25 9.31
N LYS A 35 -34.39 1.69 8.74
CA LYS A 35 -33.82 0.38 9.12
C LYS A 35 -32.35 0.51 9.49
N THR A 36 -31.50 0.98 8.57
CA THR A 36 -30.04 1.01 8.75
C THR A 36 -29.45 2.38 8.46
N SER A 37 -28.37 2.74 9.15
CA SER A 37 -27.64 4.02 8.96
C SER A 37 -26.39 3.84 8.10
N THR A 38 -26.39 2.85 7.20
CA THR A 38 -25.23 2.53 6.36
C THR A 38 -25.15 3.48 5.16
N PRO A 39 -24.00 4.13 4.91
CA PRO A 39 -23.77 4.95 3.72
C PRO A 39 -23.89 4.17 2.41
N ASN A 40 -24.35 4.86 1.37
CA ASN A 40 -24.42 4.34 0.02
C ASN A 40 -23.01 4.19 -0.59
N PRO A 41 -22.58 2.97 -1.01
CA PRO A 41 -21.25 2.77 -1.60
C PRO A 41 -20.99 3.63 -2.84
N LEU A 42 -22.02 3.88 -3.66
CA LEU A 42 -21.89 4.72 -4.86
C LEU A 42 -21.74 6.21 -4.52
N SER A 43 -22.24 6.64 -3.36
CA SER A 43 -22.04 7.98 -2.83
C SER A 43 -20.65 8.11 -2.20
N GLU A 44 -20.23 7.09 -1.45
CA GLU A 44 -18.89 7.01 -0.85
C GLU A 44 -17.80 7.17 -1.91
N ILE A 45 -17.83 6.37 -2.97
CA ILE A 45 -16.82 6.39 -4.04
C ILE A 45 -16.75 7.75 -4.75
N ALA A 46 -17.87 8.46 -4.89
CA ALA A 46 -17.91 9.77 -5.54
C ALA A 46 -17.35 10.89 -4.63
N ASN A 47 -17.37 10.68 -3.31
CA ASN A 47 -17.05 11.68 -2.30
C ASN A 47 -15.77 11.37 -1.50
N SER A 48 -15.13 10.22 -1.76
CA SER A 48 -13.85 9.81 -1.18
C SER A 48 -12.76 9.79 -2.26
N TYR A 49 -11.60 10.37 -1.97
CA TYR A 49 -10.41 10.28 -2.80
C TYR A 49 -9.27 9.68 -2.00
N GLN A 50 -8.62 8.68 -2.57
CA GLN A 50 -7.41 8.07 -2.03
C GLN A 50 -6.35 8.05 -3.13
N THR A 51 -5.17 8.58 -2.83
CA THR A 51 -4.02 8.61 -3.74
C THR A 51 -2.80 8.06 -3.02
N GLU A 52 -2.12 7.12 -3.65
CA GLU A 52 -0.89 6.54 -3.13
C GLU A 52 0.25 6.83 -4.10
N LYS A 53 1.38 7.32 -3.58
CA LYS A 53 2.60 7.56 -4.35
C LYS A 53 3.74 6.80 -3.71
N ILE A 54 4.29 5.86 -4.46
CA ILE A 54 5.37 4.99 -3.99
C ILE A 54 6.59 5.23 -4.86
N TRP A 55 7.73 5.52 -4.24
CA TRP A 55 9.04 5.52 -4.89
C TRP A 55 9.90 4.44 -4.28
N GLN A 56 10.51 3.63 -5.13
CA GLN A 56 11.43 2.57 -4.73
C GLN A 56 12.73 2.74 -5.51
N ALA A 57 13.85 2.69 -4.79
CA ALA A 57 15.18 2.69 -5.37
C ALA A 57 15.95 1.50 -4.79
N LEU A 58 16.60 0.75 -5.67
CA LEU A 58 17.44 -0.39 -5.31
C LEU A 58 18.84 -0.12 -5.86
N GLY A 59 19.85 -0.25 -5.00
CA GLY A 59 21.25 -0.12 -5.37
C GLY A 59 21.99 -1.40 -5.04
N ASN A 60 22.82 -1.89 -5.95
CA ASN A 60 23.73 -3.00 -5.69
C ASN A 60 25.10 -2.65 -6.28
N ILE A 61 26.13 -2.75 -5.44
CA ILE A 61 27.52 -2.56 -5.83
C ILE A 61 28.28 -3.79 -5.34
N PHE A 62 29.08 -4.38 -6.20
CA PHE A 62 29.96 -5.48 -5.81
C PHE A 62 31.38 -5.20 -6.23
N PHE A 63 32.31 -5.71 -5.43
CA PHE A 63 33.72 -5.74 -5.73
C PHE A 63 34.21 -7.18 -5.61
N GLN A 64 34.92 -7.64 -6.63
CA GLN A 64 35.50 -8.97 -6.67
C GLN A 64 36.99 -8.86 -6.95
N TYR A 65 37.79 -9.58 -6.15
CA TYR A 65 39.23 -9.64 -6.29
C TYR A 65 39.72 -11.08 -6.14
N GLN A 66 40.62 -11.49 -7.04
CA GLN A 66 41.22 -12.83 -7.05
C GLN A 66 42.73 -12.71 -6.86
N PRO A 67 43.24 -12.79 -5.61
CA PRO A 67 44.68 -12.72 -5.36
C PRO A 67 45.43 -13.94 -5.89
N ALA A 68 44.76 -15.09 -5.98
CA ALA A 68 45.32 -16.33 -6.53
C ALA A 68 44.22 -17.11 -7.26
N LYS A 69 44.58 -17.98 -8.20
CA LYS A 69 43.60 -18.80 -8.94
C LYS A 69 42.71 -19.67 -8.03
N TRP A 70 43.20 -19.97 -6.82
CA TRP A 70 42.50 -20.79 -5.83
C TRP A 70 41.75 -19.98 -4.77
N ILE A 71 41.81 -18.64 -4.78
CA ILE A 71 41.09 -17.76 -3.82
C ILE A 71 40.34 -16.66 -4.57
N SER A 72 39.05 -16.49 -4.26
CA SER A 72 38.24 -15.36 -4.70
C SER A 72 37.64 -14.65 -3.50
N LEU A 73 37.81 -13.34 -3.41
CA LEU A 73 37.11 -12.49 -2.47
C LEU A 73 36.04 -11.71 -3.21
N LYS A 74 34.83 -11.68 -2.68
CA LYS A 74 33.70 -10.91 -3.20
C LYS A 74 33.04 -10.17 -2.05
N THR A 75 32.91 -8.85 -2.16
CA THR A 75 32.09 -8.04 -1.27
C THR A 75 30.95 -7.43 -2.07
N THR A 76 29.74 -7.51 -1.54
CA THR A 76 28.52 -6.98 -2.16
C THR A 76 27.82 -6.08 -1.15
N PHE A 77 27.54 -4.84 -1.55
CA PHE A 77 26.75 -3.89 -0.78
C PHE A 77 25.46 -3.61 -1.54
N SER A 78 24.33 -3.96 -0.94
CA SER A 78 23.00 -3.73 -1.48
C SER A 78 22.25 -2.74 -0.60
N THR A 79 21.44 -1.89 -1.20
CA THR A 79 20.60 -0.92 -0.51
C THR A 79 19.21 -0.91 -1.15
N GLY A 80 18.20 -0.69 -0.33
CA GLY A 80 16.84 -0.47 -0.77
C GLY A 80 16.25 0.72 -0.03
N PHE A 81 15.69 1.64 -0.80
CA PHE A 81 14.97 2.80 -0.30
C PHE A 81 13.54 2.74 -0.82
N SER A 82 12.56 2.92 0.06
CA SER A 82 11.15 3.01 -0.30
C SER A 82 10.51 4.17 0.44
N THR A 83 9.84 5.05 -0.28
CA THR A 83 8.98 6.08 0.31
C THR A 83 7.56 5.90 -0.20
N ASN A 84 6.61 5.89 0.71
CA ASN A 84 5.19 5.83 0.43
C ASN A 84 4.52 7.10 0.96
N GLN A 85 3.71 7.73 0.13
CA GLN A 85 2.82 8.82 0.52
C GLN A 85 1.39 8.43 0.19
N LEU A 86 0.58 8.27 1.23
CA LEU A 86 -0.85 8.03 1.14
C LEU A 86 -1.61 9.32 1.47
N GLY A 87 -2.31 9.88 0.49
CA GLY A 87 -3.26 10.97 0.66
C GLY A 87 -4.69 10.44 0.65
N ILE A 88 -5.48 10.81 1.65
CA ILE A 88 -6.91 10.49 1.73
C ILE A 88 -7.67 11.81 1.94
N SER A 89 -8.72 12.06 1.17
CA SER A 89 -9.65 13.15 1.40
C SER A 89 -11.09 12.66 1.26
N ASN A 90 -11.92 12.95 2.24
CA ASN A 90 -13.31 12.54 2.30
C ASN A 90 -14.21 13.76 2.52
N SER A 91 -15.29 13.87 1.75
CA SER A 91 -16.32 14.88 1.96
C SER A 91 -17.28 14.50 3.09
N ALA A 92 -18.11 15.44 3.54
CA ALA A 92 -19.11 15.25 4.59
C ALA A 92 -20.08 14.08 4.33
N GLU A 93 -20.41 13.82 3.07
CA GLU A 93 -21.26 12.71 2.62
C GLU A 93 -20.46 11.43 2.36
N THR A 94 -19.64 11.06 3.34
CA THR A 94 -18.91 9.79 3.39
C THR A 94 -19.01 9.19 4.79
N ASN A 95 -18.73 7.91 4.94
CA ASN A 95 -18.68 7.27 6.26
C ASN A 95 -17.65 7.96 7.18
N ALA A 96 -16.48 8.30 6.62
CA ALA A 96 -15.45 9.06 7.34
C ALA A 96 -15.94 10.46 7.73
N GLY A 97 -16.68 11.15 6.84
CA GLY A 97 -17.28 12.46 7.06
C GLY A 97 -18.35 12.47 8.15
N VAL A 98 -19.21 11.45 8.20
CA VAL A 98 -20.24 11.28 9.25
C VAL A 98 -19.59 11.10 10.62
N LEU A 99 -18.49 10.32 10.70
CA LEU A 99 -17.74 10.10 11.94
C LEU A 99 -17.10 11.38 12.49
N VAL A 100 -16.82 12.38 11.64
CA VAL A 100 -16.33 13.71 12.03
C VAL A 100 -17.44 14.78 12.07
N ASN A 101 -18.68 14.37 12.35
CA ASN A 101 -19.87 15.24 12.43
C ASN A 101 -20.23 15.92 11.09
N ASN A 102 -20.29 15.14 10.00
CA ASN A 102 -20.60 15.61 8.65
C ASN A 102 -19.65 16.72 8.18
N LYS A 103 -18.34 16.54 8.43
CA LYS A 103 -17.30 17.48 8.01
C LYS A 103 -16.40 16.85 6.96
N ASN A 104 -15.80 17.71 6.15
CA ASN A 104 -14.73 17.29 5.24
C ASN A 104 -13.48 16.95 6.06
N SER A 105 -12.78 15.90 5.68
CA SER A 105 -11.54 15.47 6.30
C SER A 105 -10.48 15.16 5.25
N ALA A 106 -9.23 15.45 5.57
CA ALA A 106 -8.10 15.07 4.74
C ALA A 106 -6.95 14.60 5.64
N SER A 107 -6.20 13.61 5.18
CA SER A 107 -5.01 13.10 5.85
C SER A 107 -3.94 12.76 4.83
N ILE A 108 -2.68 12.99 5.22
CA ILE A 108 -1.52 12.58 4.45
C ILE A 108 -0.63 11.78 5.40
N THR A 109 -0.36 10.54 5.04
CA THR A 109 0.57 9.66 5.76
C THR A 109 1.79 9.45 4.88
N LYS A 110 2.99 9.67 5.44
CA LYS A 110 4.25 9.40 4.78
C LYS A 110 5.03 8.34 5.56
N SER A 111 5.52 7.34 4.85
CA SER A 111 6.33 6.26 5.41
C SER A 111 7.59 6.10 4.57
N ASP A 112 8.75 6.19 5.22
CA ASP A 112 10.04 6.02 4.59
C ASP A 112 10.72 4.78 5.18
N ASN A 113 11.28 3.92 4.33
CA ASN A 113 11.99 2.72 4.72
C ASN A 113 13.34 2.65 4.00
N PHE A 114 14.41 2.43 4.76
CA PHE A 114 15.75 2.20 4.24
C PHE A 114 16.28 0.87 4.78
N ASN A 115 16.71 0.01 3.88
CA ASN A 115 17.34 -1.27 4.19
C ASN A 115 18.68 -1.37 3.45
N TYR A 116 19.61 -2.13 4.02
CA TYR A 116 20.87 -2.44 3.38
C TYR A 116 21.28 -3.86 3.72
N THR A 117 22.07 -4.48 2.85
CA THR A 117 22.80 -5.71 3.17
C THR A 117 24.25 -5.56 2.75
N TRP A 118 25.16 -6.05 3.58
CA TRP A 118 26.58 -6.11 3.26
C TRP A 118 27.08 -7.54 3.39
N ASP A 119 27.34 -8.16 2.25
CA ASP A 119 27.80 -9.54 2.13
C ASP A 119 29.28 -9.58 1.79
N ASN A 120 30.06 -10.30 2.59
CA ASN A 120 31.46 -10.59 2.35
C ASN A 120 31.61 -12.10 2.18
N GLN A 121 32.19 -12.52 1.05
CA GLN A 121 32.37 -13.91 0.65
C GLN A 121 33.83 -14.15 0.28
N ILE A 122 34.38 -15.25 0.79
CA ILE A 122 35.70 -15.77 0.43
C ILE A 122 35.50 -17.21 -0.05
N ASP A 123 35.81 -17.43 -1.32
CA ASP A 123 35.83 -18.76 -1.92
C ASP A 123 37.26 -19.24 -2.06
N MET A 124 37.54 -20.43 -1.53
CA MET A 124 38.81 -21.14 -1.73
C MET A 124 38.53 -22.44 -2.47
N LYS A 125 39.16 -22.61 -3.64
CA LYS A 125 39.03 -23.82 -4.47
C LYS A 125 40.42 -24.30 -4.85
N HIS A 126 40.86 -25.41 -4.29
CA HIS A 126 42.18 -25.96 -4.53
C HIS A 126 42.10 -27.44 -4.90
N THR A 127 42.80 -27.83 -5.95
CA THR A 127 42.93 -29.22 -6.38
C THR A 127 44.27 -29.75 -5.90
N PHE A 128 44.25 -30.75 -5.01
CA PHE A 128 45.44 -31.45 -4.53
C PHE A 128 45.70 -32.68 -5.42
N GLY A 129 46.83 -32.69 -6.13
CA GLY A 129 47.15 -33.75 -7.10
C GLY A 129 46.26 -33.71 -8.34
N GLU A 130 46.04 -34.87 -8.98
CA GLU A 130 45.17 -34.99 -10.19
C GLU A 130 43.73 -35.43 -9.86
N SER A 131 43.39 -35.69 -8.59
CA SER A 131 42.14 -36.40 -8.25
C SER A 131 41.36 -35.88 -7.04
N HIS A 132 41.85 -34.85 -6.33
CA HIS A 132 41.18 -34.37 -5.11
C HIS A 132 40.89 -32.87 -5.18
N ASP A 133 39.62 -32.53 -5.37
CA ASP A 133 39.13 -31.15 -5.32
C ASP A 133 38.63 -30.79 -3.92
N PHE A 134 39.17 -29.72 -3.35
CA PHE A 134 38.71 -29.11 -2.12
C PHE A 134 38.09 -27.74 -2.41
N SER A 135 36.90 -27.51 -1.85
CA SER A 135 36.26 -26.20 -1.90
C SER A 135 35.79 -25.80 -0.51
N LEU A 136 36.08 -24.56 -0.12
CA LEU A 136 35.66 -23.94 1.13
C LEU A 136 35.10 -22.56 0.82
N LEU A 137 33.91 -22.27 1.34
CA LEU A 137 33.24 -20.98 1.21
C LEU A 137 33.03 -20.41 2.61
N LEU A 138 33.54 -19.20 2.84
CA LEU A 138 33.30 -18.41 4.03
C LEU A 138 32.40 -17.23 3.65
N LEU A 139 31.31 -17.04 4.38
CA LEU A 139 30.36 -15.98 4.12
C LEU A 139 29.98 -15.27 5.42
N GLN A 140 29.97 -13.95 5.37
CA GLN A 140 29.47 -13.07 6.40
C GLN A 140 28.46 -12.11 5.78
N SER A 141 27.30 -11.94 6.41
CA SER A 141 26.28 -10.98 5.99
C SER A 141 25.94 -10.04 7.15
N MET A 142 25.69 -8.77 6.83
CA MET A 142 25.18 -7.75 7.76
C MET A 142 23.89 -7.15 7.18
N PHE A 143 22.92 -6.84 8.04
CA PHE A 143 21.60 -6.30 7.70
C PHE A 143 21.12 -5.30 8.75
#